data_AF-A0ABD1FHP0-F1
#
_entry.id   AF-A0ABD1FHP0-F1
#
_cell.length_a   1.000
_cell.length_b   1.000
_cell.length_c   1.000
_cell.angle_alpha   90.00
_cell.angle_beta   90.00
_cell.angle_gamma   90.00
#
_symmetry.space_group_name_H-M   'P 1'
#
loop_
_entity.id
_entity.type
_entity.pdbx_description
1 polymer ?
#
loop_
_entity_poly.entity_id
_entity_poly.type
_entity_poly.pdbx_seq_one_letter_code
_entity_poly.pdbx_strand_id
1 'polypeptide(L)'
;MPPELPEPALGINFARDGMQEKDWLALVVVHSDAWLLSVAFCFGARFGFDKADRKCLFNMTNDLSTIFEVVTGASKMQFKDKLTVKTHSGRKSKPNLKMPPTNDESEGLDDEEEDEKEHGDTLCGACGENYAQDEFWICCDICKRWFHGNA
;
A
#
# COMPACT_ATOMS: atom_id res chain seq x y z
N MET A 1 22.82 -16.25 -26.55
CA MET A 1 21.97 -17.14 -25.73
C MET A 1 20.57 -16.56 -25.78
N PRO A 2 19.54 -17.31 -26.23
CA PRO A 2 18.16 -16.81 -26.20
C PRO A 2 17.74 -16.50 -24.76
N PRO A 3 16.95 -15.44 -24.51
CA PRO A 3 16.49 -15.12 -23.16
C PRO A 3 15.65 -16.25 -22.57
N GLU A 4 15.88 -16.55 -21.29
CA GLU A 4 15.09 -17.55 -20.57
C GLU A 4 13.74 -17.01 -20.10
N LEU A 5 13.46 -15.71 -20.15
CA LEU A 5 12.15 -15.19 -19.79
C LEU A 5 11.69 -14.18 -20.85
N PRO A 6 10.38 -13.96 -20.98
CA PRO A 6 9.86 -12.84 -21.77
C PRO A 6 10.52 -11.55 -21.31
N GLU A 7 10.92 -10.70 -22.26
CA GLU A 7 11.48 -9.40 -21.92
C GLU A 7 10.36 -8.44 -21.51
N PRO A 8 10.52 -7.67 -20.42
CA PRO A 8 9.61 -6.58 -20.10
C PRO A 8 9.72 -5.47 -21.13
N ALA A 9 8.75 -4.54 -21.12
CA ALA A 9 8.80 -3.38 -22.00
C ALA A 9 10.10 -2.58 -21.78
N LEU A 10 10.91 -2.46 -22.84
CA LEU A 10 12.15 -1.70 -22.84
C LEU A 10 11.89 -0.23 -23.21
N GLY A 11 12.76 0.66 -22.76
CA GLY A 11 12.69 2.07 -23.15
C GLY A 11 11.53 2.85 -22.54
N ILE A 12 10.94 2.37 -21.43
CA ILE A 12 9.87 3.07 -20.71
C ILE A 12 10.25 4.51 -20.32
N ASN A 13 11.55 4.78 -20.14
CA ASN A 13 12.10 6.10 -19.85
C ASN A 13 11.99 7.09 -21.01
N PHE A 14 11.93 6.62 -22.27
CA PHE A 14 11.87 7.52 -23.43
C PHE A 14 10.55 8.28 -23.53
N ALA A 15 9.46 7.70 -23.06
CA ALA A 15 8.14 8.32 -23.09
C ALA A 15 7.88 9.24 -21.87
N ARG A 16 8.69 9.15 -20.80
CA ARG A 16 8.42 9.76 -19.50
C ARG A 16 8.20 11.26 -19.59
N ASP A 17 9.13 11.97 -20.23
CA ASP A 17 9.12 13.43 -20.26
C ASP A 17 8.19 13.98 -21.37
N GLY A 18 7.65 13.10 -22.23
CA GLY A 18 6.78 13.44 -23.36
C GLY A 18 5.27 13.26 -23.08
N MET A 19 4.88 12.88 -21.88
CA MET A 19 3.48 12.64 -21.51
C MET A 19 3.21 13.03 -20.05
N GLN A 20 1.92 13.15 -19.68
CA GLN A 20 1.56 13.39 -18.29
C GLN A 20 2.01 12.20 -17.42
N GLU A 21 2.53 12.48 -16.24
CA GLU A 21 3.05 11.45 -15.32
C GLU A 21 2.05 10.33 -15.06
N LYS A 22 0.77 10.66 -14.83
CA LYS A 22 -0.31 9.68 -14.65
C LYS A 22 -0.49 8.74 -15.85
N ASP A 23 -0.32 9.26 -17.07
CA ASP A 23 -0.50 8.50 -18.30
C ASP A 23 0.77 7.65 -18.56
N TRP A 24 1.95 8.16 -18.20
CA TRP A 24 3.20 7.40 -18.23
C TRP A 24 3.17 6.23 -17.24
N LEU A 25 2.74 6.47 -16.01
CA LEU A 25 2.57 5.44 -14.99
C LEU A 25 1.54 4.39 -15.44
N ALA A 26 0.39 4.82 -15.98
CA ALA A 26 -0.60 3.91 -16.56
C ALA A 26 0.00 3.01 -17.65
N LEU A 27 0.81 3.57 -18.55
CA LEU A 27 1.50 2.81 -19.59
C LEU A 27 2.45 1.76 -18.99
N VAL A 28 3.33 2.16 -18.07
CA VAL A 28 4.27 1.26 -17.38
C VAL A 28 3.53 0.13 -16.67
N VAL A 29 2.43 0.46 -16.00
CA VAL A 29 1.64 -0.49 -15.23
C VAL A 29 0.95 -1.50 -16.14
N VAL A 30 0.29 -1.07 -17.23
CA VAL A 30 -0.34 -1.99 -18.20
C VAL A 30 0.69 -2.92 -18.84
N HIS A 31 1.89 -2.41 -19.17
CA HIS A 31 2.97 -3.26 -19.67
C HIS A 31 3.47 -4.26 -18.63
N SER A 32 3.47 -3.90 -17.36
CA SER A 32 3.85 -4.78 -16.26
C SER A 32 2.85 -5.92 -16.08
N ASP A 33 1.55 -5.64 -16.11
CA ASP A 33 0.49 -6.66 -16.06
C ASP A 33 0.62 -7.68 -17.21
N ALA A 34 0.83 -7.19 -18.44
CA ALA A 34 1.03 -8.04 -19.61
C ALA A 34 2.30 -8.90 -19.50
N TRP A 35 3.38 -8.33 -18.97
CA TRP A 35 4.64 -9.03 -18.78
C TRP A 35 4.53 -10.17 -17.75
N LEU A 36 3.89 -9.92 -16.60
CA LEU A 36 3.65 -10.95 -15.58
C LEU A 36 2.84 -12.13 -16.12
N LEU A 37 1.81 -11.86 -16.92
CA LEU A 37 1.03 -12.90 -17.59
C LEU A 37 1.92 -13.72 -18.55
N SER A 38 2.76 -13.04 -19.33
CA SER A 38 3.70 -13.70 -20.26
C SER A 38 4.69 -14.61 -19.50
N VAL A 39 5.26 -14.13 -18.39
CA VAL A 39 6.18 -14.91 -17.55
C VAL A 39 5.48 -16.15 -16.97
N ALA A 40 4.29 -15.98 -16.40
CA ALA A 40 3.53 -17.08 -15.83
C ALA A 40 3.23 -18.19 -16.86
N PHE A 41 2.80 -17.80 -18.07
CA PHE A 41 2.51 -18.76 -19.14
C PHE A 41 3.77 -19.32 -19.81
N CYS A 42 4.89 -18.59 -19.82
CA CYS A 42 6.20 -19.12 -20.23
C CYS A 42 6.64 -20.26 -19.32
N PHE A 43 6.52 -20.09 -18.00
CA PHE A 43 6.76 -21.16 -17.04
C PHE A 43 5.75 -22.30 -17.18
N GLY A 44 4.45 -22.00 -17.35
CA GLY A 44 3.43 -23.01 -17.60
C GLY A 44 3.78 -23.91 -18.79
N ALA A 45 4.23 -23.34 -19.91
CA ALA A 45 4.68 -24.11 -21.07
C ALA A 45 5.88 -25.00 -20.75
N ARG A 46 6.85 -24.52 -19.96
CA ARG A 46 8.03 -25.30 -19.54
C ARG A 46 7.69 -26.46 -18.60
N PHE A 47 6.70 -26.26 -17.73
CA PHE A 47 6.20 -27.30 -16.84
C PHE A 47 5.20 -28.25 -17.51
N GLY A 48 4.93 -28.06 -18.81
CA GLY A 48 4.06 -28.95 -19.57
C GLY A 48 2.57 -28.75 -19.29
N PHE A 49 2.15 -27.55 -18.88
CA PHE A 49 0.75 -27.25 -18.56
C PHE A 49 -0.17 -27.54 -19.75
N ASP A 50 -1.18 -28.37 -19.49
CA ASP A 50 -2.19 -28.69 -20.46
C ASP A 50 -3.29 -27.60 -20.55
N LYS A 51 -4.38 -27.90 -21.25
CA LYS A 51 -5.49 -26.94 -21.39
C LYS A 51 -6.18 -26.63 -20.05
N ALA A 52 -6.33 -27.62 -19.18
CA ALA A 52 -6.95 -27.45 -17.87
C ALA A 52 -6.04 -26.67 -16.93
N ASP A 53 -4.74 -26.96 -16.92
CA ASP A 53 -3.75 -26.25 -16.10
C ASP A 53 -3.66 -24.77 -16.48
N ARG A 54 -3.60 -24.47 -17.79
CA ARG A 54 -3.60 -23.09 -18.30
C ARG A 54 -4.87 -22.33 -17.90
N LYS A 55 -6.03 -23.00 -17.92
CA LYS A 55 -7.30 -22.40 -17.48
C LYS A 55 -7.29 -22.14 -15.98
N CYS A 56 -6.76 -23.08 -15.18
CA CYS A 56 -6.62 -22.92 -13.74
C CYS A 56 -5.72 -21.72 -13.41
N LEU A 57 -4.52 -21.67 -14.02
CA LEU A 57 -3.59 -20.55 -13.88
C LEU A 57 -4.25 -19.21 -14.23
N PHE A 58 -4.92 -19.15 -15.39
CA PHE A 58 -5.62 -17.93 -15.82
C PHE A 58 -6.66 -17.48 -14.79
N ASN A 59 -7.48 -18.39 -14.27
CA ASN A 59 -8.48 -18.05 -13.27
C ASN A 59 -7.83 -17.52 -11.99
N MET A 60 -6.79 -18.20 -11.47
CA MET A 60 -6.06 -17.75 -10.28
C MET A 60 -5.43 -16.37 -10.47
N THR A 61 -4.90 -16.07 -11.66
CA THR A 61 -4.36 -14.73 -11.97
C THR A 61 -5.46 -13.67 -11.99
N ASN A 62 -6.62 -13.97 -12.57
CA ASN A 62 -7.74 -13.01 -12.65
C ASN A 62 -8.55 -12.87 -11.35
N ASP A 63 -8.36 -13.76 -10.38
CA ASP A 63 -8.91 -13.59 -9.02
C ASP A 63 -8.21 -12.43 -8.26
N LEU A 64 -7.06 -11.96 -8.75
CA LEU A 64 -6.34 -10.81 -8.23
C LEU A 64 -6.64 -9.56 -9.07
N SER A 65 -6.68 -8.39 -8.42
CA SER A 65 -6.69 -7.12 -9.15
C SER A 65 -5.37 -6.94 -9.90
N THR A 66 -5.47 -6.45 -11.12
CA THR A 66 -4.31 -6.03 -11.91
C THR A 66 -3.60 -4.86 -11.23
N ILE A 67 -2.31 -4.68 -11.52
CA ILE A 67 -1.56 -3.53 -11.02
C ILE A 67 -2.24 -2.24 -11.53
N PHE A 68 -2.76 -2.24 -12.77
CA PHE A 68 -3.51 -1.12 -13.31
C PHE A 68 -4.73 -0.76 -12.48
N GLU A 69 -5.55 -1.74 -12.11
CA GLU A 69 -6.74 -1.50 -11.29
C GLU A 69 -6.40 -0.99 -9.89
N VAL A 70 -5.30 -1.47 -9.32
CA VAL A 70 -4.82 -1.00 -8.01
C VAL A 70 -4.33 0.45 -8.10
N VAL A 71 -3.50 0.77 -9.10
CA VAL A 71 -2.90 2.11 -9.25
C VAL A 71 -3.93 3.16 -9.66
N THR A 72 -4.90 2.80 -10.50
CA THR A 72 -5.96 3.73 -10.94
C THR A 72 -7.14 3.81 -9.98
N GLY A 73 -7.18 2.99 -8.93
CA GLY A 73 -8.34 2.87 -8.04
C GLY A 73 -9.58 2.29 -8.72
N ALA A 74 -9.43 1.68 -9.90
CA ALA A 74 -10.51 1.00 -10.60
C ALA A 74 -10.86 -0.37 -9.98
N SER A 75 -10.05 -0.85 -9.03
CA SER A 75 -10.32 -2.07 -8.25
C SER A 75 -11.63 -1.92 -7.47
N LYS A 76 -12.71 -2.48 -8.02
CA LYS A 76 -13.94 -2.72 -7.26
C LYS A 76 -13.67 -3.89 -6.33
N MET A 77 -13.84 -3.64 -5.03
CA MET A 77 -13.78 -4.62 -3.94
C MET A 77 -14.38 -5.98 -4.31
N GLN A 78 -13.55 -6.98 -4.61
CA GLN A 78 -13.96 -8.39 -4.73
C GLN A 78 -13.52 -9.25 -3.53
N PHE A 79 -12.83 -8.67 -2.53
CA PHE A 79 -12.39 -9.39 -1.34
C PHE A 79 -13.40 -9.44 -0.18
N LYS A 80 -14.64 -9.02 -0.40
CA LYS A 80 -15.68 -9.05 0.62
C LYS A 80 -16.75 -10.06 0.22
N ASP A 81 -16.46 -11.35 0.40
CA ASP A 81 -17.43 -12.40 0.77
C ASP A 81 -16.83 -13.82 0.69
N LYS A 82 -15.90 -14.18 1.59
CA LYS A 82 -15.60 -15.61 1.86
C LYS A 82 -15.05 -15.94 3.26
N LEU A 83 -15.34 -15.13 4.26
CA LEU A 83 -15.10 -15.46 5.68
C LEU A 83 -16.28 -14.98 6.56
N THR A 84 -17.50 -15.41 6.26
CA THR A 84 -18.60 -15.34 7.23
C THR A 84 -18.51 -16.56 8.16
N VAL A 85 -17.69 -16.41 9.20
CA VAL A 85 -17.69 -17.27 10.38
C VAL A 85 -19.08 -17.20 11.01
N LYS A 86 -19.66 -18.38 11.26
CA LYS A 86 -21.00 -18.58 11.82
C LYS A 86 -21.16 -17.84 13.15
N THR A 87 -22.26 -17.10 13.21
CA THR A 87 -22.88 -16.41 14.34
C THR A 87 -23.06 -17.29 15.56
N HIS A 88 -22.57 -16.85 16.74
CA HIS A 88 -23.24 -17.12 18.02
C HIS A 88 -23.11 -15.93 18.99
N SER A 89 -24.24 -15.25 19.19
CA SER A 89 -24.80 -14.87 20.49
C SER A 89 -24.05 -13.89 21.42
N GLY A 90 -24.35 -12.60 21.23
CA GLY A 90 -24.80 -11.60 22.22
C GLY A 90 -24.18 -11.49 23.62
N ARG A 91 -23.85 -10.24 24.01
CA ARG A 91 -24.53 -9.49 25.09
C ARG A 91 -24.08 -8.02 25.12
N LYS A 92 -25.06 -7.15 25.38
CA LYS A 92 -24.97 -5.69 25.54
C LYS A 92 -24.21 -5.34 26.81
N SER A 93 -23.48 -4.22 26.81
CA SER A 93 -23.36 -3.29 27.95
C SER A 93 -22.85 -1.92 27.47
N LYS A 94 -23.70 -0.88 27.58
CA LYS A 94 -23.27 0.52 27.69
C LYS A 94 -22.83 0.76 29.14
N PRO A 95 -21.96 1.75 29.39
CA PRO A 95 -22.50 2.92 30.06
C PRO A 95 -22.01 4.26 29.49
N ASN A 96 -22.94 5.21 29.59
CA ASN A 96 -22.79 6.66 29.46
C ASN A 96 -21.89 7.20 30.59
N LEU A 97 -21.27 8.38 30.43
CA LEU A 97 -21.26 9.49 31.42
C LEU A 97 -20.23 10.61 31.03
N LYS A 98 -20.79 11.73 30.53
CA LYS A 98 -20.57 13.14 30.95
C LYS A 98 -19.15 13.77 30.92
N MET A 99 -18.99 14.80 30.06
CA MET A 99 -18.28 16.07 30.37
C MET A 99 -19.14 16.92 31.35
N PRO A 100 -18.72 18.03 32.04
CA PRO A 100 -17.80 19.15 31.62
C PRO A 100 -17.08 19.84 32.85
N PRO A 101 -16.77 21.18 32.96
CA PRO A 101 -16.41 22.29 32.05
C PRO A 101 -15.11 23.09 32.45
N THR A 102 -14.93 24.25 31.79
CA THR A 102 -13.92 25.34 31.72
C THR A 102 -13.52 26.15 32.97
N ASN A 103 -12.37 26.86 32.87
CA ASN A 103 -11.95 28.19 33.41
C ASN A 103 -10.44 28.15 33.77
N ASP A 104 -9.60 29.18 33.82
CA ASP A 104 -9.49 30.57 33.36
C ASP A 104 -8.13 31.04 33.97
N GLU A 105 -7.36 31.85 33.23
CA GLU A 105 -6.20 32.72 33.56
C GLU A 105 -5.26 32.44 34.78
N SER A 106 -3.94 32.42 34.53
CA SER A 106 -2.89 32.86 35.48
C SER A 106 -1.56 33.13 34.76
N GLU A 107 -1.01 34.31 35.03
CA GLU A 107 0.21 34.90 34.45
C GLU A 107 1.39 34.73 35.41
N GLY A 108 2.64 34.57 34.93
CA GLY A 108 3.85 34.74 35.78
C GLY A 108 5.13 33.96 35.41
N LEU A 109 6.00 34.61 34.62
CA LEU A 109 7.47 34.77 34.67
C LEU A 109 8.49 33.62 34.90
N ASP A 110 9.55 33.69 34.06
CA ASP A 110 11.00 33.34 34.23
C ASP A 110 11.39 31.87 34.47
N ASP A 111 12.46 31.28 33.93
CA ASP A 111 13.59 31.72 33.10
C ASP A 111 14.26 30.43 32.52
N GLU A 112 14.91 30.57 31.37
CA GLU A 112 15.97 29.73 30.75
C GLU A 112 16.15 28.24 31.15
N GLU A 113 15.86 27.32 30.22
CA GLU A 113 16.81 26.25 29.87
C GLU A 113 16.57 25.74 28.43
N GLU A 114 17.69 25.54 27.74
CA GLU A 114 17.90 25.38 26.30
C GLU A 114 17.21 24.16 25.66
N ASP A 115 16.81 24.35 24.40
CA ASP A 115 16.92 23.42 23.27
C ASP A 115 16.96 21.91 23.57
N GLU A 116 15.84 21.17 23.34
CA GLU A 116 15.89 19.76 22.86
C GLU A 116 14.52 19.08 22.58
N LYS A 117 13.43 19.80 22.29
CA LYS A 117 12.09 19.17 22.06
C LYS A 117 11.50 19.28 20.66
N GLU A 118 12.30 19.52 19.63
CA GLU A 118 11.78 19.60 18.25
C GLU A 118 11.59 18.23 17.57
N HIS A 119 11.94 17.11 18.22
CA HIS A 119 11.83 15.77 17.63
C HIS A 119 10.65 14.94 18.17
N GLY A 120 9.84 15.50 19.07
CA GLY A 120 8.78 14.77 19.79
C GLY A 120 7.49 14.50 19.00
N ASP A 121 7.26 15.20 17.89
CA ASP A 121 5.96 15.20 17.20
C ASP A 121 5.97 14.47 15.84
N THR A 122 7.05 13.79 15.49
CA THR A 122 7.07 12.99 14.25
C THR A 122 6.24 11.73 14.45
N LEU A 123 5.07 11.66 13.80
CA LEU A 123 4.14 10.54 13.89
C LEU A 123 4.22 9.64 12.66
N CYS A 124 4.06 8.33 12.87
CA CYS A 124 3.93 7.37 11.78
C CYS A 124 2.62 7.59 11.01
N GLY A 125 2.71 7.82 9.69
CA GLY A 125 1.56 8.05 8.82
C GLY A 125 0.62 6.84 8.65
N ALA A 126 0.99 5.67 9.17
CA ALA A 126 0.17 4.45 9.13
C ALA A 126 -0.50 4.14 10.49
N CYS A 127 0.24 4.17 11.59
CA CYS A 127 -0.28 3.80 12.92
C CYS A 127 -0.48 4.98 13.87
N GLY A 128 0.07 6.16 13.58
CA GLY A 128 -0.06 7.35 14.43
C GLY A 128 0.78 7.34 15.70
N GLU A 129 1.68 6.35 15.86
CA GLU A 129 2.62 6.28 16.97
C GLU A 129 3.80 7.25 16.78
N ASN A 130 4.42 7.64 17.90
CA ASN A 130 5.51 8.61 17.93
C ASN A 130 6.84 8.03 17.43
N TYR A 131 7.69 8.94 16.96
CA TYR A 131 9.06 8.64 16.59
C TYR A 131 9.86 8.02 17.74
N ALA A 132 10.42 6.84 17.47
CA ALA A 132 11.36 6.14 18.34
C ALA A 132 12.71 6.02 17.62
N GLN A 133 13.79 6.47 18.28
CA GLN A 133 15.16 6.46 17.73
C GLN A 133 15.69 5.06 17.46
N ASP A 134 15.18 4.04 18.15
CA ASP A 134 15.62 2.65 18.03
C ASP A 134 14.92 1.89 16.89
N GLU A 135 14.02 2.53 16.14
CA GLU A 135 13.27 1.91 15.05
C GLU A 135 13.73 2.42 13.68
N PHE A 136 13.53 1.63 12.63
CA PHE A 136 13.83 2.05 11.27
C PHE A 136 12.66 2.89 10.72
N TRP A 137 12.95 4.08 10.19
CA TRP A 137 11.96 5.01 9.65
C TRP A 137 12.27 5.41 8.21
N ILE A 138 11.21 5.58 7.41
CA ILE A 138 11.29 6.04 6.02
C ILE A 138 10.35 7.22 5.79
N CYS A 139 10.82 8.25 5.07
CA CYS A 139 10.01 9.39 4.66
C CYS A 139 9.49 9.19 3.24
N CYS A 140 8.20 9.43 3.00
CA CYS A 140 7.61 9.44 1.67
C CYS A 140 7.78 10.82 1.03
N ASP A 141 8.48 10.90 -0.10
CA ASP A 141 8.71 12.17 -0.80
C ASP A 141 7.44 12.83 -1.36
N ILE A 142 6.36 12.07 -1.53
CA ILE A 142 5.10 12.54 -2.10
C ILE A 142 4.23 13.18 -1.02
N CYS A 143 3.96 12.47 0.08
CA CYS A 143 3.07 12.96 1.13
C CYS A 143 3.80 13.62 2.31
N LYS A 144 5.15 13.63 2.28
CA LYS A 144 6.03 14.22 3.31
C LYS A 144 5.73 13.70 4.72
N ARG A 145 5.34 12.42 4.82
CA ARG A 145 5.09 11.72 6.09
C ARG A 145 6.12 10.64 6.34
N TRP A 146 6.36 10.37 7.61
CA TRP A 146 7.26 9.34 8.11
C TRP A 146 6.51 8.04 8.41
N PHE A 147 7.16 6.90 8.23
CA PHE A 147 6.59 5.57 8.45
C PHE A 147 7.64 4.65 9.09
N HIS A 148 7.19 3.74 9.97
CA HIS A 148 8.02 2.61 10.40
C HIS A 148 8.33 1.72 9.20
N GLY A 149 9.59 1.37 8.98
CA GLY A 149 9.96 0.35 8.02
C GLY A 149 10.01 -1.02 8.70
N ASN A 150 9.24 -1.97 8.18
CA ASN A 150 9.40 -3.37 8.55
C ASN A 150 10.69 -3.90 7.93
N ALA A 151 11.56 -4.49 8.75
CA ALA A 151 12.65 -5.33 8.30
C ALA A 151 12.12 -6.73 7.92
#